data_AF-A0A7L1RQA6-F1
#
_entry.id   AF-A0A7L1RQA6-F1
#
_cell.length_a   1.000
_cell.length_b   1.000
_cell.length_c   1.000
_cell.angle_alpha   90.00
_cell.angle_beta   90.00
_cell.angle_gamma   90.00
#
_symmetry.space_group_name_H-M   'P 1'
#
loop_
_entity.id
_entity.type
_entity.pdbx_description
1 polymer ?
#
loop_
_entity_poly.entity_id
_entity_poly.type
_entity_poly.pdbx_seq_one_letter_code
_entity_poly.pdbx_strand_id
1 'polypeptide(L)'
;PGAGPGPVLRSVKTREVSQVVFNNYSPRCVLPVWLDFEGQPRHYPVLQPRSGRLMSSFRGHLWLFRDAGTNDRLLVNQQEMFVAAPNVTKADITLPVFTLKERCLQVVRSLVSPVDYRKLDIVQSLYEELEDHPDIWKDLQRLSLERTEALRNKTV
;
A
#
# COMPACT_ATOMS: atom_id res chain seq x y z
N PRO A 1 -11.76 2.09 -31.85
CA PRO A 1 -12.53 1.93 -30.60
C PRO A 1 -11.58 2.02 -29.40
N GLY A 2 -11.42 3.23 -28.84
CA GLY A 2 -10.48 3.47 -27.75
C GLY A 2 -10.95 2.75 -26.49
N ALA A 3 -10.13 1.84 -25.97
CA ALA A 3 -10.25 1.38 -24.60
C ALA A 3 -10.12 2.62 -23.71
N GLY A 4 -11.23 3.06 -23.10
CA GLY A 4 -11.17 4.06 -22.05
C GLY A 4 -10.20 3.58 -20.94
N PRO A 5 -9.56 4.49 -20.20
CA PRO A 5 -8.73 4.09 -19.07
C PRO A 5 -9.57 3.20 -18.16
N GLY A 6 -9.08 1.99 -17.87
CA GLY A 6 -9.78 1.02 -17.02
C GLY A 6 -10.22 1.64 -15.69
N PRO A 7 -11.19 1.04 -14.97
CA PRO A 7 -11.73 1.63 -13.76
C PRO A 7 -10.63 1.87 -12.72
N VAL A 8 -10.26 3.14 -12.55
CA VAL A 8 -9.19 3.59 -11.65
C VAL A 8 -9.65 3.39 -10.20
N LEU A 9 -8.79 2.83 -9.36
CA LEU A 9 -9.01 2.74 -7.92
C LEU A 9 -9.08 4.16 -7.33
N ARG A 10 -10.24 4.51 -6.76
CA ARG A 10 -10.49 5.82 -6.15
C ARG A 10 -11.56 5.72 -5.07
N SER A 11 -11.54 6.69 -4.15
CA SER A 11 -12.58 6.79 -3.12
C SER A 11 -13.93 7.21 -3.69
N VAL A 12 -15.01 6.77 -3.04
CA VAL A 12 -16.36 7.26 -3.32
C VAL A 12 -16.62 8.53 -2.53
N LYS A 13 -17.15 9.57 -3.17
CA LYS A 13 -17.54 10.82 -2.52
C LYS A 13 -18.88 10.65 -1.82
N THR A 14 -18.84 10.33 -0.52
CA THR A 14 -20.03 10.25 0.33
C THR A 14 -19.94 11.26 1.48
N ARG A 15 -21.08 11.55 2.11
CA ARG A 15 -21.14 12.35 3.36
C ARG A 15 -21.33 11.48 4.60
N GLU A 16 -21.37 10.16 4.43
CA GLU A 16 -21.58 9.21 5.51
C GLU A 16 -20.25 8.98 6.23
N VAL A 17 -20.15 9.53 7.44
CA VAL A 17 -18.95 9.46 8.27
C VAL A 17 -18.68 8.02 8.69
N SER A 18 -17.41 7.62 8.66
CA SER A 18 -16.92 6.35 9.17
C SER A 18 -15.73 6.65 10.09
N GLN A 19 -15.94 6.45 11.39
CA GLN A 19 -14.88 6.59 12.40
C GLN A 19 -14.11 5.27 12.49
N VAL A 20 -12.81 5.32 12.21
CA VAL A 20 -11.95 4.14 12.17
C VAL A 20 -10.73 4.39 13.03
N VAL A 21 -10.34 3.44 13.86
CA VAL A 21 -9.06 3.46 14.56
C VAL A 21 -8.03 2.73 13.70
N PHE A 22 -6.98 3.43 13.29
CA PHE A 22 -5.83 2.85 12.61
C PHE A 22 -4.85 2.37 13.68
N ASN A 23 -4.67 1.05 13.81
CA ASN A 23 -3.80 0.43 14.80
C ASN A 23 -2.54 -0.09 14.12
N ASN A 24 -1.39 0.50 14.41
CA ASN A 24 -0.11 0.02 13.91
C ASN A 24 0.45 -1.09 14.79
N TYR A 25 0.16 -2.36 14.45
CA TYR A 25 0.77 -3.54 15.07
C TYR A 25 2.07 -3.97 14.37
N SER A 26 2.60 -3.17 13.46
CA SER A 26 3.90 -3.42 12.85
C SER A 26 5.02 -2.76 13.67
N PRO A 27 6.28 -3.21 13.49
CA PRO A 27 7.45 -2.50 14.02
C PRO A 27 7.86 -1.29 13.17
N ARG A 28 7.13 -0.97 12.09
CA ARG A 28 7.48 0.11 11.15
C ARG A 28 6.80 1.42 11.52
N CYS A 29 7.42 2.53 11.15
CA CYS A 29 6.72 3.81 11.06
C CYS A 29 5.79 3.74 9.84
N VAL A 30 4.48 3.84 10.04
CA VAL A 30 3.50 3.63 8.97
C VAL A 30 3.03 4.98 8.43
N LEU A 31 3.06 5.13 7.11
CA LEU A 31 2.46 6.22 6.36
C LEU A 31 1.08 5.76 5.84
N PRO A 32 -0.03 6.27 6.41
CA PRO A 32 -1.35 6.05 5.84
C PRO A 32 -1.49 6.85 4.55
N VAL A 33 -2.06 6.23 3.52
CA VAL A 33 -2.28 6.83 2.21
C VAL A 33 -3.74 6.67 1.82
N TRP A 34 -4.44 7.78 1.65
CA TRP A 34 -5.80 7.82 1.14
C TRP A 34 -5.78 8.00 -0.38
N LEU A 35 -6.56 7.23 -1.13
CA LEU A 35 -6.79 7.54 -2.54
C LEU A 35 -7.91 8.55 -2.63
N ASP A 36 -7.66 9.74 -3.15
CA ASP A 36 -8.71 10.75 -3.31
C ASP A 36 -9.77 10.35 -4.37
N PHE A 37 -10.65 11.28 -4.69
CA PHE A 37 -11.75 11.05 -5.63
C PHE A 37 -11.26 10.93 -7.09
N GLU A 38 -10.02 11.33 -7.35
CA GLU A 38 -9.34 11.23 -8.62
C GLU A 38 -8.41 10.00 -8.67
N GLY A 39 -8.30 9.25 -7.56
CA GLY A 39 -7.42 8.09 -7.42
C GLY A 39 -5.97 8.46 -7.12
N GLN A 40 -5.70 9.71 -6.76
CA GLN A 40 -4.37 10.17 -6.40
C GLN A 40 -4.07 9.86 -4.93
N PRO A 41 -2.87 9.36 -4.60
CA PRO A 41 -2.47 9.08 -3.22
C PRO A 41 -2.24 10.38 -2.45
N ARG A 42 -2.90 10.49 -1.29
CA ARG A 42 -2.78 11.59 -0.33
C ARG A 42 -2.22 11.06 0.98
N HIS A 43 -1.07 11.60 1.35
CA HIS A 43 -0.35 11.17 2.55
C HIS A 43 -0.98 11.79 3.80
N TYR A 44 -1.09 10.97 4.84
CA TYR A 44 -1.52 11.39 6.18
C TYR A 44 -0.36 11.29 7.18
N PRO A 45 -0.48 11.92 8.36
CA PRO A 45 0.64 11.94 9.28
C PRO A 45 1.00 10.53 9.77
N VAL A 46 2.31 10.27 9.85
CA VAL A 46 2.88 8.97 10.19
C VAL A 46 2.35 8.46 11.54
N LEU A 47 2.10 7.16 11.60
CA LEU A 47 1.80 6.40 12.82
C LEU A 47 3.09 5.75 13.31
N GLN A 48 3.42 5.97 14.58
CA GLN A 48 4.58 5.35 15.20
C GLN A 48 4.35 3.84 15.39
N PRO A 49 5.42 3.03 15.47
CA PRO A 49 5.30 1.61 15.81
C PRO A 49 4.46 1.42 17.08
N ARG A 50 3.60 0.39 17.09
CA ARG A 50 2.78 0.03 18.26
C ARG A 50 1.84 1.14 18.75
N SER A 51 1.41 2.04 17.87
CA SER A 51 0.50 3.14 18.19
C SER A 51 -0.85 3.02 17.49
N GLY A 52 -1.87 3.71 17.99
CA GLY A 52 -3.18 3.83 17.36
C GLY A 52 -3.57 5.28 17.14
N ARG A 53 -4.37 5.56 16.11
CA ARG A 53 -4.95 6.90 15.86
C ARG A 53 -6.38 6.77 15.39
N LEU A 54 -7.26 7.56 16.01
CA LEU A 54 -8.63 7.75 15.52
C LEU A 54 -8.62 8.59 14.24
N MET A 55 -9.29 8.08 13.21
CA MET A 55 -9.40 8.72 11.90
C MET A 55 -10.86 8.95 11.57
N SER A 56 -11.19 10.19 11.20
CA SER A 56 -12.47 10.53 10.58
C SER A 56 -12.37 10.31 9.08
N SER A 57 -12.92 9.20 8.60
CA SER A 57 -13.03 8.86 7.19
C SER A 57 -14.51 8.93 6.74
N PHE A 58 -14.78 8.60 5.48
CA PHE A 58 -16.14 8.47 4.95
C PHE A 58 -16.33 7.12 4.28
N ARG A 59 -17.59 6.66 4.20
CA ARG A 59 -17.92 5.40 3.56
C ARG A 59 -17.41 5.36 2.12
N GLY A 60 -16.74 4.26 1.77
CA GLY A 60 -16.17 4.03 0.45
C GLY A 60 -14.81 4.70 0.21
N HIS A 61 -14.21 5.31 1.24
CA HIS A 61 -12.82 5.78 1.15
C HIS A 61 -11.84 4.60 1.15
N LEU A 62 -10.87 4.67 0.25
CA LEU A 62 -9.82 3.66 0.07
C LEU A 62 -8.53 4.10 0.75
N TRP A 63 -7.96 3.20 1.55
CA TRP A 63 -6.73 3.44 2.29
C TRP A 63 -5.71 2.33 2.04
N LEU A 64 -4.44 2.73 1.90
CA LEU A 64 -3.28 1.85 1.89
C LEU A 64 -2.32 2.28 3.00
N PHE A 65 -1.42 1.39 3.39
CA PHE A 65 -0.46 1.65 4.45
C PHE A 65 0.94 1.25 3.97
N ARG A 66 1.89 2.19 4.09
CA ARG A 66 3.26 2.04 3.61
C ARG A 66 4.25 2.24 4.74
N ASP A 67 5.43 1.65 4.63
CA ASP A 67 6.55 2.06 5.47
C ASP A 67 6.92 3.50 5.11
N ALA A 68 7.00 4.39 6.09
CA ALA A 68 7.20 5.81 5.86
C ALA A 68 8.58 6.14 5.27
N GLY A 69 9.58 5.28 5.48
CA GLY A 69 10.94 5.49 4.98
C GLY A 69 11.23 4.76 3.67
N THR A 70 10.71 3.53 3.50
CA THR A 70 11.05 2.68 2.35
C THR A 70 9.93 2.53 1.34
N ASN A 71 8.74 3.02 1.67
CA ASN A 71 7.52 2.79 0.91
C ASN A 71 7.17 1.29 0.76
N ASP A 72 7.71 0.40 1.61
CA ASP A 72 7.32 -1.02 1.60
C ASP A 72 5.82 -1.18 1.91
N ARG A 73 5.16 -2.14 1.26
CA ARG A 73 3.74 -2.41 1.51
C ARG A 73 3.51 -2.98 2.93
N LEU A 74 2.49 -2.50 3.62
CA LEU A 74 1.90 -3.14 4.79
C LEU A 74 0.51 -3.66 4.48
N LEU A 75 0.05 -4.60 5.31
CA LEU A 75 -1.32 -5.09 5.25
C LEU A 75 -2.18 -4.36 6.28
N VAL A 76 -3.46 -4.28 5.98
CA VAL A 76 -4.51 -3.79 6.86
C VAL A 76 -5.61 -4.83 6.90
N ASN A 77 -5.94 -5.33 8.09
CA ASN A 77 -6.90 -6.43 8.25
C ASN A 77 -6.58 -7.62 7.32
N GLN A 78 -5.29 -7.93 7.16
CA GLN A 78 -4.76 -8.98 6.27
C GLN A 78 -4.98 -8.75 4.76
N GLN A 79 -5.30 -7.52 4.35
CA GLN A 79 -5.49 -7.13 2.94
C GLN A 79 -4.58 -5.94 2.57
N GLU A 80 -4.35 -5.71 1.29
CA GLU A 80 -3.51 -4.57 0.84
C GLU A 80 -4.24 -3.22 0.86
N MET A 81 -5.58 -3.25 0.87
CA MET A 81 -6.41 -2.06 0.81
C MET A 81 -7.53 -2.16 1.84
N PHE A 82 -7.77 -1.05 2.54
CA PHE A 82 -8.88 -0.89 3.46
C PHE A 82 -9.96 -0.02 2.85
N VAL A 83 -11.21 -0.44 2.98
CA VAL A 83 -12.38 0.33 2.58
C VAL A 83 -13.12 0.78 3.83
N ALA A 84 -13.21 2.08 4.05
CA ALA A 84 -13.97 2.62 5.18
C ALA A 84 -15.47 2.34 5.02
N ALA A 85 -16.09 1.85 6.08
CA ALA A 85 -17.52 1.54 6.12
C ALA A 85 -18.06 1.80 7.54
N PRO A 86 -19.36 2.11 7.69
CA PRO A 86 -19.95 2.45 9.00
C PRO A 86 -19.81 1.34 10.05
N ASN A 87 -19.83 0.08 9.62
CA ASN A 87 -19.72 -1.10 10.48
C ASN A 87 -18.26 -1.55 10.73
N VAL A 88 -17.27 -0.88 10.15
CA VAL A 88 -15.85 -1.22 10.28
C VAL A 88 -15.16 -0.14 11.08
N THR A 89 -14.84 -0.44 12.33
CA THR A 89 -14.29 0.54 13.29
C THR A 89 -12.79 0.43 13.49
N LYS A 90 -12.14 -0.61 12.94
CA LYS A 90 -10.70 -0.87 13.12
C LYS A 90 -10.01 -1.19 11.79
N ALA A 91 -8.82 -0.62 11.64
CA ALA A 91 -7.88 -0.93 10.59
C ALA A 91 -6.57 -1.38 11.27
N ASP A 92 -6.39 -2.69 11.40
CA ASP A 92 -5.27 -3.30 12.08
C ASP A 92 -4.14 -3.53 11.07
N ILE A 93 -3.10 -2.73 11.19
CA ILE A 93 -1.99 -2.64 10.24
C ILE A 93 -0.87 -3.58 10.70
N THR A 94 -0.47 -4.50 9.84
CA THR A 94 0.52 -5.54 10.13
C THR A 94 1.59 -5.63 9.05
N LEU A 95 2.73 -6.20 9.42
CA LEU A 95 3.76 -6.55 8.45
C LEU A 95 3.27 -7.78 7.66
N PRO A 96 3.33 -7.78 6.31
CA PRO A 96 3.11 -9.00 5.56
C PRO A 96 4.22 -10.01 5.83
N VAL A 97 3.93 -11.28 5.55
CA VAL A 97 4.97 -12.29 5.38
C VAL A 97 5.59 -12.06 4.01
N PHE A 98 6.64 -11.25 3.97
CA PHE A 98 7.43 -11.06 2.75
C PHE A 98 8.07 -12.38 2.32
N THR A 99 8.25 -12.55 1.01
CA THR A 99 9.14 -13.60 0.54
C THR A 99 10.55 -13.36 1.08
N LEU A 100 11.34 -14.43 1.24
CA LEU A 100 12.73 -14.29 1.69
C LEU A 100 13.51 -13.32 0.78
N LYS A 101 13.26 -13.39 -0.53
CA LYS A 101 13.86 -12.50 -1.53
C LYS A 101 13.53 -11.02 -1.28
N GLU A 102 12.25 -10.67 -1.18
CA GLU A 102 11.82 -9.29 -0.88
C GLU A 102 12.42 -8.79 0.43
N ARG A 103 12.44 -9.65 1.47
CA ARG A 103 13.03 -9.28 2.76
C ARG A 103 14.53 -9.03 2.67
N CYS A 104 15.27 -9.86 1.94
CA CYS A 104 16.69 -9.63 1.70
C CYS A 104 16.93 -8.32 0.94
N LEU A 105 16.16 -8.03 -0.11
CA LEU A 105 16.24 -6.76 -0.84
C LEU A 105 16.02 -5.56 0.09
N GLN A 106 15.01 -5.61 0.96
CA GLN A 106 14.76 -4.55 1.95
C GLN A 106 15.96 -4.33 2.88
N VAL A 107 16.61 -5.40 3.35
CA VAL A 107 17.78 -5.29 4.22
C VAL A 107 18.97 -4.70 3.46
N VAL A 108 19.26 -5.19 2.25
CA VAL A 108 20.39 -4.68 1.45
C VAL A 108 20.20 -3.19 1.14
N ARG A 109 19.01 -2.76 0.73
CA ARG A 109 18.69 -1.34 0.48
C ARG A 109 18.86 -0.44 1.71
N SER A 110 18.74 -1.00 2.92
CA SER A 110 18.96 -0.24 4.17
C SER A 110 20.43 -0.12 4.56
N LEU A 111 21.29 -0.99 4.03
CA LEU A 111 22.72 -1.07 4.39
C LEU A 111 23.65 -0.52 3.31
N VAL A 112 23.20 -0.50 2.06
CA VAL A 112 24.01 -0.14 0.89
C VAL A 112 23.39 1.06 0.20
N SER A 113 24.21 2.04 -0.17
CA SER A 113 23.75 3.20 -0.94
C SER A 113 23.36 2.76 -2.36
N PRO A 114 22.30 3.33 -2.99
CA PRO A 114 21.91 2.98 -4.35
C PRO A 114 23.04 3.08 -5.39
N VAL A 115 23.97 4.02 -5.22
CA VAL A 115 25.14 4.18 -6.12
C VAL A 115 26.13 3.02 -6.04
N ASP A 116 26.06 2.21 -4.99
CA ASP A 116 26.97 1.10 -4.71
C ASP A 116 26.34 -0.27 -4.98
N TYR A 117 25.05 -0.36 -5.36
CA TYR A 117 24.39 -1.64 -5.62
C TYR A 117 25.14 -2.49 -6.66
N ARG A 118 25.62 -1.88 -7.74
CA ARG A 118 26.37 -2.56 -8.81
C ARG A 118 27.81 -2.94 -8.46
N LYS A 119 28.26 -2.62 -7.24
CA LYS A 119 29.57 -3.03 -6.71
C LYS A 119 29.48 -4.30 -5.86
N LEU A 120 28.26 -4.75 -5.52
CA LEU A 120 28.03 -5.97 -4.75
C LEU A 120 28.39 -7.19 -5.60
N ASP A 121 29.05 -8.20 -5.01
CA ASP A 121 29.39 -9.44 -5.71
C ASP A 121 28.18 -10.41 -5.75
N ILE A 122 27.18 -10.07 -6.56
CA ILE A 122 25.93 -10.84 -6.72
C ILE A 122 25.56 -10.97 -8.20
N VAL A 123 24.60 -11.87 -8.50
CA VAL A 123 24.15 -12.09 -9.88
C VAL A 123 23.50 -10.84 -10.47
N GLN A 124 23.70 -10.63 -11.78
CA GLN A 124 23.33 -9.38 -12.45
C GLN A 124 21.85 -9.02 -12.34
N SER A 125 20.95 -10.01 -12.38
CA SER A 125 19.51 -9.79 -12.24
C SER A 125 19.13 -9.17 -10.90
N LEU A 126 19.90 -9.42 -9.83
CA LEU A 126 19.61 -8.84 -8.52
C LEU A 126 19.93 -7.35 -8.42
N TYR A 127 20.78 -6.79 -9.31
CA TYR A 127 20.99 -5.35 -9.34
C TYR A 127 19.72 -4.61 -9.76
N GLU A 128 19.07 -5.09 -10.83
CA GLU A 128 17.80 -4.53 -11.32
C GLU A 128 16.72 -4.63 -10.24
N GLU A 129 16.68 -5.75 -9.53
CA GLU A 129 15.75 -5.93 -8.42
C GLU A 129 16.07 -5.03 -7.22
N LEU A 130 17.33 -4.76 -6.89
CA LEU A 130 17.69 -3.80 -5.84
C LEU A 130 17.32 -2.37 -6.24
N GLU A 131 17.53 -2.02 -7.50
CA GLU A 131 17.19 -0.71 -8.10
C GLU A 131 15.67 -0.49 -8.16
N ASP A 132 14.87 -1.55 -8.31
CA ASP A 132 13.40 -1.48 -8.35
C ASP A 132 12.76 -1.32 -6.96
N HIS A 133 12.80 -0.10 -6.42
CA HIS A 133 12.26 0.22 -5.10
C HIS A 133 10.72 0.11 -5.04
N PRO A 134 10.15 -0.14 -3.85
CA PRO A 134 8.70 -0.16 -3.68
C PRO A 134 8.07 1.16 -4.11
N ASP A 135 7.09 1.09 -5.00
CA ASP A 135 6.37 2.24 -5.53
C ASP A 135 4.87 2.03 -5.40
N ILE A 136 4.18 3.02 -4.82
CA ILE A 136 2.74 2.97 -4.63
C ILE A 136 2.00 2.97 -5.97
N TRP A 137 2.53 3.64 -6.99
CA TRP A 137 1.88 3.69 -8.30
C TRP A 137 1.87 2.33 -8.99
N LYS A 138 2.98 1.59 -8.90
CA LYS A 138 3.06 0.22 -9.41
C LYS A 138 2.05 -0.69 -8.72
N ASP A 139 1.94 -0.59 -7.39
CA ASP A 139 0.97 -1.36 -6.62
C ASP A 139 -0.48 -0.97 -6.96
N LEU A 140 -0.79 0.31 -7.13
CA LEU A 140 -2.12 0.77 -7.54
C LEU A 140 -2.50 0.27 -8.94
N GLN A 141 -1.57 0.28 -9.88
CA GLN A 141 -1.78 -0.29 -11.22
C GLN A 141 -2.06 -1.79 -11.14
N ARG A 142 -1.25 -2.55 -10.38
CA ARG A 142 -1.47 -3.99 -10.14
C ARG A 142 -2.87 -4.25 -9.56
N LEU A 143 -3.20 -3.59 -8.45
CA LEU A 143 -4.48 -3.77 -7.76
C LEU A 143 -5.68 -3.40 -8.66
N SER A 144 -5.53 -2.37 -9.50
CA SER A 144 -6.57 -1.96 -10.44
C SER A 144 -6.82 -3.03 -11.51
N LEU A 145 -5.76 -3.67 -12.00
CA LEU A 145 -5.85 -4.76 -12.97
C LEU A 145 -6.51 -6.00 -12.35
N GLU A 146 -6.02 -6.44 -11.19
CA GLU A 146 -6.56 -7.59 -10.46
C GLU A 146 -8.06 -7.43 -10.17
N ARG A 147 -8.48 -6.23 -9.76
CA ARG A 147 -9.90 -5.91 -9.54
C ARG A 147 -10.72 -6.02 -10.82
N THR A 148 -10.19 -5.55 -11.94
CA THR A 148 -10.86 -5.59 -13.24
C THR A 148 -11.03 -7.03 -13.73
N GLU A 149 -10.00 -7.85 -13.59
CA GLU A 149 -10.03 -9.28 -13.91
C GLU A 149 -11.03 -10.05 -13.03
N ALA A 150 -11.03 -9.78 -11.73
CA ALA A 150 -11.98 -10.39 -10.80
C ALA A 150 -13.44 -10.01 -11.12
N LEU A 151 -13.71 -8.78 -11.57
CA LEU A 151 -15.03 -8.35 -12.03
C LEU A 151 -15.43 -9.06 -13.33
N ARG A 152 -14.52 -9.17 -14.29
CA ARG A 152 -14.75 -9.89 -15.55
C ARG A 152 -15.10 -11.35 -15.31
N ASN A 153 -14.34 -12.04 -14.46
CA ASN A 153 -14.54 -13.46 -14.16
C ASN A 153 -15.84 -13.76 -13.40
N LYS A 154 -16.46 -12.75 -12.75
CA LYS A 154 -17.78 -12.89 -12.11
C LYS A 154 -18.96 -12.70 -13.06
N THR A 155 -18.69 -12.23 -14.28
CA THR A 155 -19.73 -11.93 -15.29
C THR A 155 -19.81 -13.02 -16.37
N VAL A 156 -18.98 -14.07 -16.27
CA VAL A 156 -18.98 -15.28 -17.11
C VAL A 156 -19.50 -16.44 -16.28
#